data_AF-A0A929EM59-F1
#
_entry.id   AF-A0A929EM59-F1
#
_cell.length_a   1.000
_cell.length_b   1.000
_cell.length_c   1.000
_cell.angle_alpha   90.00
_cell.angle_beta   90.00
_cell.angle_gamma   90.00
#
_symmetry.space_group_name_H-M   'P 1'
#
loop_
_entity.id
_entity.type
_entity.pdbx_description
1 polymer ?
#
loop_
_entity_poly.entity_id
_entity_poly.type
_entity_poly.pdbx_seq_one_letter_code
_entity_poly.pdbx_strand_id
1 'polypeptide(L)' 'LMTIGVEGIIENDDGLEIEGFDKLSGGTVDAAGDHRIAMAAAIAGLKCVDGVKIPGASVVDVSFPGFFELLEGLRT' A
#
# COMPACT_ATOMS: atom_id res chain seq x y z
N LEU A 1 6.12 3.04 -3.01
CA LEU A 1 6.25 1.70 -3.64
C LEU A 1 7.66 1.13 -3.48
N MET A 2 8.72 1.90 -3.80
CA MET A 2 10.10 1.46 -3.55
C MET A 2 10.33 1.01 -2.08
N THR A 3 9.71 1.69 -1.12
CA THR A 3 9.80 1.35 0.32
C THR A 3 9.18 0.00 0.72
N ILE A 4 8.43 -0.65 -0.19
CA ILE A 4 7.89 -2.00 0.03
C ILE A 4 8.55 -3.07 -0.85
N GLY A 5 9.71 -2.74 -1.43
CA GLY A 5 10.52 -3.67 -2.22
C GLY A 5 10.18 -3.74 -3.69
N VAL A 6 9.43 -2.76 -4.21
CA VAL A 6 9.20 -2.62 -5.64
C VAL A 6 10.44 -2.00 -6.30
N GLU A 7 11.11 -2.77 -7.17
CA GLU A 7 12.21 -2.31 -8.03
C GLU A 7 11.67 -1.98 -9.44
N GLY A 8 12.45 -1.36 -10.33
CA GLY A 8 12.03 -1.18 -11.74
C GLY A 8 10.82 -0.24 -11.97
N ILE A 9 10.66 0.80 -11.15
CA ILE A 9 9.70 1.89 -11.45
C ILE A 9 10.41 2.96 -12.30
N ILE A 10 9.79 3.34 -13.41
CA ILE A 10 10.20 4.47 -14.23
C ILE A 10 9.07 5.51 -14.22
N GLU A 11 9.37 6.72 -13.76
CA GLU A 11 8.45 7.85 -13.85
C GLU A 11 8.59 8.53 -15.21
N ASN A 12 7.46 8.70 -15.90
CA ASN A 12 7.34 9.42 -17.15
C ASN A 12 6.44 10.64 -16.95
N ASP A 13 6.49 11.59 -17.88
CA ASP A 13 5.73 12.85 -17.78
C ASP A 13 4.19 12.63 -17.69
N ASP A 14 3.69 11.51 -18.22
CA ASP A 14 2.27 11.16 -18.27
C ASP A 14 1.90 9.95 -17.39
N GLY A 15 2.83 9.39 -16.62
CA GLY A 15 2.53 8.23 -15.79
C GLY A 15 3.73 7.46 -15.24
N LEU A 16 3.50 6.19 -14.97
CA LEU A 16 4.45 5.27 -14.35
C LEU A 16 4.52 3.97 -15.17
N GLU A 17 5.72 3.53 -15.49
CA GLU A 17 5.99 2.15 -15.92
C GLU A 17 6.42 1.34 -14.69
N ILE A 18 5.77 0.20 -14.47
CA ILE A 18 5.98 -0.66 -13.30
C ILE A 18 6.13 -2.09 -13.80
N GLU A 19 7.30 -2.69 -13.58
CA GLU A 19 7.51 -4.11 -13.84
C GLU A 19 6.73 -4.97 -12.82
N GLY A 20 6.31 -6.18 -13.18
CA GLY A 20 5.63 -7.08 -12.24
C GLY A 20 6.62 -7.75 -11.29
N PHE A 21 6.19 -8.01 -10.05
CA PHE A 21 7.03 -8.70 -9.04
C PHE A 21 6.33 -9.95 -8.51
N ASP A 22 7.09 -11.02 -8.34
CA ASP A 22 6.58 -12.26 -7.74
C ASP A 22 6.35 -12.13 -6.23
N LYS A 23 7.16 -11.31 -5.54
CA LYS A 23 7.09 -11.08 -4.10
C LYS A 23 7.45 -9.65 -3.75
N LEU A 24 6.76 -9.10 -2.76
CA LEU A 24 7.10 -7.84 -2.12
C LEU A 24 7.66 -8.15 -0.73
N SER A 25 8.77 -7.53 -0.36
CA SER A 25 9.34 -7.71 0.99
C SER A 25 8.43 -7.10 2.05
N GLY A 26 7.87 -5.92 1.78
CA GLY A 26 7.15 -5.13 2.77
C GLY A 26 7.99 -3.98 3.30
N GLY A 27 7.49 -3.28 4.31
CA GLY A 27 8.19 -2.11 4.85
C GLY A 27 7.28 -1.08 5.49
N THR A 28 7.72 0.17 5.52
CA THR A 28 6.93 1.29 6.05
C THR A 28 6.56 2.25 4.93
N VAL A 29 5.28 2.60 4.81
CA VAL A 29 4.78 3.55 3.81
C VAL A 29 4.20 4.76 4.53
N ASP A 30 4.78 5.93 4.29
CA ASP A 30 4.14 7.20 4.66
C ASP A 30 3.08 7.54 3.61
N ALA A 31 1.83 7.65 4.04
CA ALA A 31 0.72 8.02 3.16
C ALA A 31 0.62 9.53 2.90
N ALA A 32 1.43 10.35 3.58
CA ALA A 32 1.44 11.81 3.47
C ALA A 32 0.04 12.46 3.66
N GLY A 33 -0.82 11.82 4.45
CA GLY A 33 -2.20 12.26 4.68
C GLY A 33 -3.18 11.96 3.53
N ASP A 34 -2.79 11.17 2.51
CA ASP A 34 -3.70 10.74 1.44
C ASP A 34 -4.28 9.34 1.74
N HIS A 35 -5.59 9.27 1.93
CA HIS A 35 -6.31 8.02 2.19
C HIS A 35 -6.19 7.00 1.07
N ARG A 36 -6.01 7.43 -0.18
CA ARG A 36 -5.84 6.53 -1.33
C ARG A 36 -4.50 5.80 -1.24
N ILE A 37 -3.44 6.52 -0.87
CA ILE A 37 -2.11 5.92 -0.68
C ILE A 37 -2.15 4.95 0.50
N ALA A 38 -2.80 5.33 1.60
CA ALA A 38 -2.97 4.43 2.76
C ALA A 38 -3.74 3.15 2.41
N MET A 39 -4.86 3.23 1.71
CA MET A 39 -5.63 2.06 1.28
C MET A 39 -4.84 1.18 0.30
N ALA A 40 -4.16 1.78 -0.68
CA ALA A 40 -3.35 1.03 -1.65
C ALA A 40 -2.19 0.30 -0.95
N ALA A 41 -1.53 0.94 0.02
CA ALA A 41 -0.46 0.32 0.80
C ALA A 41 -0.97 -0.83 1.68
N ALA A 42 -2.18 -0.69 2.25
CA ALA A 42 -2.78 -1.74 3.07
C ALA A 42 -3.07 -3.01 2.24
N ILE A 43 -3.64 -2.84 1.04
CA ILE A 43 -3.88 -3.95 0.11
C ILE A 43 -2.55 -4.56 -0.35
N ALA A 44 -1.55 -3.76 -0.70
CA ALA A 44 -0.22 -4.25 -1.07
C ALA A 44 0.44 -5.05 0.07
N GLY A 45 0.21 -4.65 1.32
CA GLY A 45 0.68 -5.35 2.50
C GLY A 45 0.19 -6.79 2.62
N LEU A 46 -0.98 -7.14 2.08
CA LEU A 46 -1.49 -8.51 2.04
C LEU A 46 -0.65 -9.45 1.15
N LYS A 47 0.15 -8.89 0.23
CA LYS A 47 1.07 -9.64 -0.64
C LYS A 47 2.53 -9.51 -0.23
N CYS A 48 2.82 -8.69 0.80
CA CYS A 48 4.17 -8.55 1.33
C CYS A 48 4.51 -9.70 2.28
N VAL A 49 5.76 -10.15 2.27
CA VAL A 49 6.24 -11.20 3.20
C VAL A 49 6.12 -10.73 4.65
N ASP A 50 6.57 -9.50 4.93
CA ASP A 50 6.60 -8.93 6.30
C ASP A 50 5.42 -7.99 6.58
N GLY A 51 4.49 -7.85 5.63
CA GLY A 51 3.42 -6.86 5.67
C GLY A 51 3.91 -5.42 5.49
N VAL A 52 3.01 -4.46 5.70
CA VAL A 52 3.32 -3.02 5.57
C VAL A 52 2.84 -2.25 6.78
N LYS A 53 3.70 -1.39 7.33
CA LYS A 53 3.35 -0.41 8.37
C LYS A 53 2.98 0.91 7.73
N ILE A 54 1.85 1.50 8.12
CA ILE A 54 1.34 2.75 7.57
C ILE A 54 1.11 3.73 8.72
N PRO A 55 2.08 4.61 9.03
CA PRO A 55 1.87 5.66 10.03
C PRO A 55 0.70 6.56 9.61
N GLY A 56 -0.19 6.87 10.55
CA GLY A 56 -1.36 7.72 10.28
C GLY A 56 -2.47 7.06 9.45
N ALA A 57 -2.55 5.72 9.44
CA ALA A 57 -3.56 4.97 8.69
C ALA A 57 -5.02 5.36 8.97
N SER A 58 -5.31 6.01 10.10
CA SER A 58 -6.65 6.52 10.44
C SER A 58 -7.19 7.57 9.46
N VAL A 59 -6.36 8.14 8.58
CA VAL A 59 -6.83 9.03 7.51
C VAL A 59 -7.81 8.34 6.55
N VAL A 60 -7.77 7.01 6.46
CA VAL A 60 -8.72 6.21 5.69
C VAL A 60 -10.15 6.38 6.20
N ASP A 61 -10.35 6.50 7.52
CA ASP A 61 -11.68 6.57 8.14
C ASP A 61 -12.46 7.83 7.73
N VAL A 62 -11.76 8.88 7.25
CA VAL A 62 -12.41 10.08 6.72
C VAL A 62 -13.22 9.77 5.46
N SER A 63 -12.73 8.84 4.63
CA SER A 63 -13.31 8.53 3.31
C SER A 63 -14.01 7.17 3.26
N PHE A 64 -13.49 6.19 4.00
CA PHE A 64 -14.02 4.83 4.05
C PHE A 64 -13.95 4.27 5.49
N PRO A 65 -14.88 4.67 6.37
CA PRO A 65 -15.02 4.05 7.68
C PRO A 65 -15.25 2.54 7.54
N GLY A 66 -14.55 1.72 8.34
CA GLY A 66 -14.70 0.26 8.33
C GLY A 66 -13.80 -0.46 7.32
N PHE A 67 -12.91 0.26 6.62
CA PHE A 67 -12.05 -0.32 5.59
C PHE A 67 -11.16 -1.45 6.13
N PHE A 68 -10.53 -1.26 7.29
CA PHE A 68 -9.62 -2.26 7.85
C PHE A 68 -10.37 -3.49 8.36
N GLU A 69 -11.56 -3.31 8.93
CA GLU A 69 -12.44 -4.41 9.35
C GLU A 69 -12.87 -5.26 8.14
N LEU A 70 -13.23 -4.62 7.04
CA LEU A 70 -13.52 -5.30 5.79
C LEU A 70 -12.29 -6.07 5.28
N LEU A 71 -11.12 -5.44 5.29
CA LEU A 71 -9.88 -6.04 4.79
C LEU A 71 -9.48 -7.28 5.61
N GLU A 72 -9.59 -7.21 6.93
CA GLU A 72 -9.36 -8.36 7.83
C GLU A 72 -10.36 -9.49 7.57
N GLY A 73 -11.63 -9.16 7.28
CA GLY A 73 -12.65 -10.15 6.93
C GLY A 73 -12.36 -10.95 5.65
N LEU A 74 -11.44 -10.48 4.79
CA LEU A 74 -11.04 -11.15 3.55
C LEU A 74 -9.79 -12.04 3.72
N ARG A 75 -9.17 -12.04 4.90
CA ARG A 75 -7.92 -12.77 5.17
C ARG A 75 -8.23 -14.23 5.54
N THR A 76 -8.46 -15.08 4.54
CA THR A 76 -8.63 -16.55 4.67
C THR A 76 -7.32 -17.30 4.82
#